data_AF-G6FW26-F1
#
_entry.id   AF-G6FW26-F1
#
_cell.length_a   1.000
_cell.length_b   1.000
_cell.length_c   1.000
_cell.angle_alpha   90.00
_cell.angle_beta   90.00
_cell.angle_gamma   90.00
#
_symmetry.space_group_name_H-M   'P 1'
#
loop_
_entity.id
_entity.type
_entity.pdbx_description
1 polymer ?
#
loop_
_entity_poly.entity_id
_entity_poly.type
_entity_poly.pdbx_seq_one_letter_code
_entity_poly.pdbx_strand_id
1 'polypeptide(L)'
;MPFGHFESSPDGIDNTTQIPSIFTFQTHPYLADGQFAVGPFAGLSAVNNAVHSSEINLLAAAQLSQKTLGIDSEVYIGTFLQNAADPRLRLPPGQPVKPSEWLRQVAPDVIQAELEDQIPAPGTGTYPDLQPTLFTYNGLVFSPDTNNPDDNDLLVPPKIYSLDTPVPVPADATVLDVPTEGISVDSTTLPTGILPEGGYKTTSLRGLYFSAPYLHDGGAAVRAGSLQVNSDGSFNIVDPTGLGLTGTLSQSIPADPASSLRALLDEELRTQVIAANKANPALVRSNLDGTGHEFYVGREKQTDLINFLLALDDDPGRF
;
A
#
# COMPACT_ATOMS: atom_id res chain seq x y z
N MET A 1 -7.04 8.23 9.05
CA MET A 1 -6.41 8.76 7.83
C MET A 1 -6.13 10.25 7.98
N PRO A 2 -4.88 10.71 7.78
CA PRO A 2 -4.56 12.13 7.61
C PRO A 2 -5.17 12.68 6.30
N PHE A 3 -5.28 14.01 6.17
CA PHE A 3 -5.77 14.60 4.93
C PHE A 3 -4.80 14.31 3.77
N GLY A 4 -5.33 13.95 2.59
CA GLY A 4 -4.53 13.58 1.42
C GLY A 4 -3.86 12.20 1.48
N HIS A 5 -4.24 11.33 2.42
CA HIS A 5 -3.70 9.97 2.57
C HIS A 5 -4.85 8.95 2.68
N PHE A 6 -4.64 7.73 2.20
CA PHE A 6 -5.62 6.62 2.24
C PHE A 6 -4.93 5.31 2.64
N GLU A 7 -5.72 4.37 3.16
CA GLU A 7 -5.33 2.96 3.27
C GLU A 7 -6.05 2.22 2.15
N SER A 8 -5.41 1.16 1.68
CA SER A 8 -5.73 0.47 0.45
C SER A 8 -5.73 -1.07 0.65
N SER A 9 -5.14 -1.54 1.76
CA SER A 9 -5.17 -2.92 2.25
C SER A 9 -6.52 -3.23 2.91
N PRO A 10 -7.27 -4.28 2.49
CA PRO A 10 -8.53 -4.68 3.13
C PRO A 10 -8.33 -5.57 4.37
N ASP A 11 -7.11 -5.68 4.90
CA ASP A 11 -6.75 -6.52 6.04
C ASP A 11 -7.11 -5.91 7.41
N GLY A 12 -7.46 -4.62 7.45
CA GLY A 12 -7.79 -3.88 8.66
C GLY A 12 -6.57 -3.33 9.42
N ILE A 13 -5.38 -3.32 8.81
CA ILE A 13 -4.18 -2.70 9.34
C ILE A 13 -4.07 -1.27 8.76
N ASP A 14 -4.18 -0.23 9.59
CA ASP A 14 -4.04 1.17 9.17
C ASP A 14 -2.56 1.53 8.83
N ASN A 15 -2.03 0.99 7.74
CA ASN A 15 -0.73 1.28 7.14
C ASN A 15 -0.76 2.60 6.30
N THR A 16 -1.59 3.57 6.70
CA THR A 16 -2.13 4.69 5.86
C THR A 16 -1.09 5.61 5.21
N THR A 17 0.16 5.50 5.64
CA THR A 17 1.29 5.98 4.87
C THR A 17 1.93 4.76 4.23
N GLN A 18 1.71 4.52 2.93
CA GLN A 18 2.57 3.72 2.07
C GLN A 18 2.60 4.28 0.64
N ILE A 19 3.67 4.99 0.30
CA ILE A 19 4.12 5.10 -1.09
C ILE A 19 5.33 4.17 -1.19
N PRO A 20 5.27 3.07 -1.96
CA PRO A 20 6.42 2.20 -2.12
C PRO A 20 7.59 2.97 -2.75
N SER A 21 8.82 2.46 -2.62
CA SER A 21 10.02 3.11 -3.20
C SER A 21 10.12 2.91 -4.72
N ILE A 22 9.08 3.35 -5.43
CA ILE A 22 8.81 3.14 -6.85
C ILE A 22 9.81 3.84 -7.79
N PHE A 23 10.58 4.80 -7.28
CA PHE A 23 11.58 5.56 -8.05
C PHE A 23 13.04 5.33 -7.61
N THR A 24 13.30 4.44 -6.65
CA THR A 24 14.69 4.08 -6.29
C THR A 24 15.23 3.01 -7.25
N PHE A 25 16.43 3.24 -7.77
CA PHE A 25 17.08 2.38 -8.75
C PHE A 25 17.41 1.00 -8.14
N GLN A 26 17.09 -0.08 -8.86
CA GLN A 26 17.36 -1.48 -8.50
C GLN A 26 16.70 -1.99 -7.20
N THR A 27 15.70 -1.30 -6.63
CA THR A 27 15.01 -1.73 -5.40
C THR A 27 13.77 -2.60 -5.66
N HIS A 28 13.86 -3.54 -6.61
CA HIS A 28 12.79 -4.50 -6.90
C HIS A 28 13.05 -5.84 -6.18
N PRO A 29 12.01 -6.58 -5.75
CA PRO A 29 10.58 -6.26 -5.85
C PRO A 29 10.15 -5.16 -4.88
N TYR A 30 9.06 -4.47 -5.22
CA TYR A 30 8.63 -3.26 -4.53
C TYR A 30 7.91 -3.51 -3.18
N LEU A 31 7.47 -4.75 -2.94
CA LEU A 31 6.73 -5.17 -1.75
C LEU A 31 7.43 -6.31 -1.00
N ALA A 32 7.10 -6.44 0.29
CA ALA A 32 7.93 -7.16 1.26
C ALA A 32 7.89 -8.69 1.16
N ASP A 33 6.93 -9.23 0.42
CA ASP A 33 6.62 -10.64 0.18
C ASP A 33 6.77 -11.04 -1.30
N GLY A 34 7.33 -10.16 -2.13
CA GLY A 34 7.63 -10.45 -3.54
C GLY A 34 6.48 -10.16 -4.50
N GLN A 35 5.37 -9.59 -4.01
CA GLN A 35 4.34 -9.01 -4.86
C GLN A 35 4.93 -7.94 -5.81
N PHE A 36 4.36 -7.84 -7.01
CA PHE A 36 4.83 -6.95 -8.09
C PHE A 36 6.32 -7.09 -8.44
N ALA A 37 6.86 -8.32 -8.41
CA ALA A 37 8.20 -8.61 -8.91
C ALA A 37 8.30 -8.68 -10.44
N VAL A 38 7.18 -8.90 -11.14
CA VAL A 38 7.14 -9.19 -12.59
C VAL A 38 6.38 -8.13 -13.37
N GLY A 39 6.65 -8.03 -14.68
CA GLY A 39 5.99 -7.09 -15.59
C GLY A 39 6.86 -5.89 -15.97
N PRO A 40 6.31 -4.92 -16.74
CA PRO A 40 7.06 -3.78 -17.25
C PRO A 40 7.76 -2.99 -16.13
N PHE A 41 9.02 -2.63 -16.37
CA PHE A 41 9.90 -1.96 -15.41
C PHE A 41 10.02 -2.74 -14.07
N ALA A 42 10.26 -4.06 -14.15
CA ALA A 42 10.37 -4.98 -13.01
C ALA A 42 9.15 -4.97 -12.06
N GLY A 43 7.96 -4.74 -12.62
CA GLY A 43 6.70 -4.68 -11.87
C GLY A 43 6.32 -3.30 -11.33
N LEU A 44 7.12 -2.25 -11.59
CA LEU A 44 6.75 -0.86 -11.28
C LEU A 44 5.42 -0.45 -11.93
N SER A 45 5.14 -0.96 -13.14
CA SER A 45 3.85 -0.73 -13.80
C SER A 45 2.68 -1.45 -13.13
N ALA A 46 2.93 -2.50 -12.33
CA ALA A 46 1.90 -3.22 -11.59
C ALA A 46 1.57 -2.49 -10.27
N VAL A 47 2.59 -2.22 -9.45
CA VAL A 47 2.41 -1.55 -8.14
C VAL A 47 1.76 -0.16 -8.26
N ASN A 48 2.07 0.59 -9.32
CA ASN A 48 1.44 1.89 -9.56
C ASN A 48 -0.04 1.80 -10.02
N ASN A 49 -0.49 0.65 -10.53
CA ASN A 49 -1.88 0.45 -10.96
C ASN A 49 -2.72 -0.31 -9.92
N ALA A 50 -2.11 -1.10 -9.04
CA ALA A 50 -2.82 -1.89 -8.02
C ALA A 50 -3.63 -1.05 -7.03
N VAL A 51 -3.05 0.10 -6.62
CA VAL A 51 -3.75 1.20 -5.93
C VAL A 51 -5.08 1.52 -6.60
N HIS A 52 -5.11 1.57 -7.93
CA HIS A 52 -6.26 1.94 -8.75
C HIS A 52 -7.07 0.74 -9.26
N SER A 53 -6.65 -0.51 -8.98
CA SER A 53 -7.42 -1.71 -9.30
C SER A 53 -7.88 -2.46 -8.03
N SER A 54 -7.01 -3.29 -7.46
CA SER A 54 -7.32 -4.18 -6.35
C SER A 54 -7.57 -3.50 -5.00
N GLU A 55 -7.02 -2.31 -4.78
CA GLU A 55 -6.91 -1.75 -3.43
C GLU A 55 -8.01 -0.73 -3.08
N ILE A 56 -8.42 0.13 -4.03
CA ILE A 56 -9.64 0.95 -3.86
C ILE A 56 -10.93 0.14 -4.06
N ASN A 57 -10.87 -1.00 -4.78
CA ASN A 57 -12.04 -1.82 -5.05
C ASN A 57 -12.34 -2.81 -3.91
N LEU A 58 -12.99 -2.28 -2.86
CA LEU A 58 -13.36 -3.00 -1.65
C LEU A 58 -14.37 -4.15 -1.88
N LEU A 59 -15.13 -4.15 -2.99
CA LEU A 59 -16.18 -5.13 -3.24
C LEU A 59 -15.73 -6.27 -4.14
N ALA A 60 -14.85 -6.04 -5.13
CA ALA A 60 -14.37 -7.12 -6.00
C ALA A 60 -13.67 -8.25 -5.23
N ALA A 61 -13.07 -7.98 -4.06
CA ALA A 61 -12.48 -9.02 -3.21
C ALA A 61 -13.51 -10.06 -2.69
N ALA A 62 -14.82 -9.78 -2.75
CA ALA A 62 -15.88 -10.71 -2.36
C ALA A 62 -15.86 -12.04 -3.14
N GLN A 63 -15.41 -12.03 -4.40
CA GLN A 63 -15.31 -13.25 -5.21
C GLN A 63 -14.30 -14.27 -4.64
N LEU A 64 -13.23 -13.77 -4.03
CA LEU A 64 -12.16 -14.59 -3.48
C LEU A 64 -12.26 -14.77 -1.96
N SER A 65 -13.05 -13.96 -1.23
CA SER A 65 -13.06 -13.90 0.24
C SER A 65 -13.24 -15.26 0.92
N GLN A 66 -14.07 -16.15 0.36
CA GLN A 66 -14.29 -17.49 0.91
C GLN A 66 -13.09 -18.44 0.68
N LYS A 67 -12.32 -18.22 -0.38
CA LYS A 67 -11.13 -18.99 -0.79
C LYS A 67 -9.84 -18.46 -0.15
N THR A 68 -9.74 -17.15 0.11
CA THR A 68 -8.53 -16.47 0.62
C THR A 68 -8.61 -16.13 2.11
N LEU A 69 -9.75 -15.63 2.59
CA LEU A 69 -9.95 -15.19 3.98
C LEU A 69 -10.78 -16.19 4.81
N GLY A 70 -11.43 -17.15 4.16
CA GLY A 70 -12.42 -18.04 4.78
C GLY A 70 -13.76 -17.36 5.08
N ILE A 71 -13.96 -16.12 4.60
CA ILE A 71 -15.15 -15.30 4.86
C ILE A 71 -16.16 -15.47 3.73
N ASP A 72 -17.35 -15.95 4.05
CA ASP A 72 -18.49 -16.03 3.14
C ASP A 72 -18.74 -14.68 2.44
N SER A 73 -18.94 -14.71 1.11
CA SER A 73 -19.01 -13.50 0.28
C SER A 73 -20.18 -12.58 0.64
N GLU A 74 -21.30 -13.10 1.17
CA GLU A 74 -22.40 -12.27 1.67
C GLU A 74 -22.02 -11.57 2.97
N VAL A 75 -21.27 -12.25 3.85
CA VAL A 75 -20.73 -11.63 5.09
C VAL A 75 -19.69 -10.56 4.74
N TYR A 76 -18.86 -10.80 3.72
CA TYR A 76 -17.87 -9.84 3.24
C TYR A 76 -18.56 -8.57 2.70
N ILE A 77 -19.45 -8.69 1.70
CA ILE A 77 -20.22 -7.56 1.15
C ILE A 77 -21.04 -6.87 2.26
N GLY A 78 -21.68 -7.66 3.14
CA GLY A 78 -22.49 -7.16 4.24
C GLY A 78 -21.72 -6.26 5.22
N THR A 79 -20.42 -6.51 5.42
CA THR A 79 -19.56 -5.70 6.29
C THR A 79 -19.43 -4.26 5.78
N PHE A 80 -19.21 -4.08 4.47
CA PHE A 80 -19.15 -2.75 3.84
C PHE A 80 -20.51 -2.07 3.79
N LEU A 81 -21.57 -2.81 3.44
CA LEU A 81 -22.91 -2.23 3.29
C LEU A 81 -23.54 -1.83 4.64
N GLN A 82 -23.34 -2.59 5.72
CA GLN A 82 -24.01 -2.34 7.01
C GLN A 82 -23.81 -0.91 7.53
N ASN A 83 -22.62 -0.34 7.33
CA ASN A 83 -22.26 1.00 7.81
C ASN A 83 -21.84 1.97 6.68
N ALA A 84 -22.20 1.66 5.42
CA ALA A 84 -21.81 2.43 4.23
C ALA A 84 -22.00 3.95 4.41
N ALA A 85 -21.07 4.76 3.91
CA ALA A 85 -21.13 6.22 4.05
C ALA A 85 -22.42 6.81 3.45
N ASP A 86 -22.82 6.33 2.27
CA ASP A 86 -24.12 6.62 1.65
C ASP A 86 -25.24 5.78 2.31
N PRO A 87 -26.27 6.40 2.93
CA PRO A 87 -27.39 5.67 3.51
C PRO A 87 -28.20 4.83 2.52
N ARG A 88 -28.15 5.12 1.21
CA ARG A 88 -28.85 4.38 0.15
C ARG A 88 -28.32 2.96 -0.04
N LEU A 89 -27.03 2.74 0.25
CA LEU A 89 -26.37 1.44 0.12
C LEU A 89 -26.58 0.55 1.35
N ARG A 90 -27.05 1.11 2.48
CA ARG A 90 -27.13 0.38 3.75
C ARG A 90 -28.20 -0.71 3.74
N LEU A 91 -27.86 -1.85 4.32
CA LEU A 91 -28.77 -2.98 4.50
C LEU A 91 -30.05 -2.54 5.24
N PRO A 92 -31.25 -2.94 4.77
CA PRO A 92 -32.52 -2.49 5.33
C PRO A 92 -32.75 -3.05 6.75
N PRO A 93 -33.28 -2.25 7.70
CA PRO A 93 -33.51 -2.71 9.05
C PRO A 93 -34.69 -3.69 9.15
N GLY A 94 -34.47 -4.81 9.84
CA GLY A 94 -35.54 -5.68 10.34
C GLY A 94 -36.04 -6.78 9.39
N GLN A 95 -35.68 -6.76 8.10
CA GLN A 95 -35.88 -7.89 7.19
C GLN A 95 -34.53 -8.46 6.74
N PRO A 96 -34.27 -9.77 6.92
CA PRO A 96 -33.11 -10.41 6.33
C PRO A 96 -33.20 -10.36 4.79
N VAL A 97 -32.18 -9.79 4.17
CA VAL A 97 -31.91 -9.80 2.73
C VAL A 97 -30.44 -10.16 2.56
N LYS A 98 -30.06 -10.85 1.48
CA LYS A 98 -28.64 -11.03 1.19
C LYS A 98 -28.00 -9.68 0.80
N PRO A 99 -26.82 -9.33 1.32
CA PRO A 99 -26.09 -8.14 0.90
C PRO A 99 -25.89 -8.02 -0.61
N SER A 100 -25.62 -9.11 -1.33
CA SER A 100 -25.56 -9.11 -2.80
C SER A 100 -26.92 -8.76 -3.45
N GLU A 101 -27.99 -9.45 -3.05
CA GLU A 101 -29.36 -9.24 -3.54
C GLU A 101 -29.85 -7.81 -3.26
N TRP A 102 -29.44 -7.21 -2.14
CA TRP A 102 -29.70 -5.81 -1.81
C TRP A 102 -28.88 -4.85 -2.68
N LEU A 103 -27.58 -5.10 -2.84
CA LEU A 103 -26.71 -4.25 -3.65
C LEU A 103 -27.21 -4.17 -5.10
N ARG A 104 -27.56 -5.31 -5.71
CA ARG A 104 -28.14 -5.38 -7.06
C ARG A 104 -29.53 -4.71 -7.16
N GLN A 105 -30.23 -4.43 -6.05
CA GLN A 105 -31.47 -3.63 -6.05
C GLN A 105 -31.22 -2.12 -6.02
N VAL A 106 -30.19 -1.65 -5.31
CA VAL A 106 -29.89 -0.21 -5.14
C VAL A 106 -28.87 0.33 -6.15
N ALA A 107 -28.01 -0.53 -6.68
CA ALA A 107 -27.03 -0.27 -7.71
C ALA A 107 -26.98 -1.47 -8.67
N PRO A 108 -27.89 -1.55 -9.66
CA PRO A 108 -28.10 -2.77 -10.47
C PRO A 108 -26.99 -3.05 -11.49
N ASP A 109 -26.25 -2.03 -11.91
CA ASP A 109 -25.04 -2.15 -12.73
C ASP A 109 -23.89 -2.72 -11.86
N VAL A 110 -23.16 -3.71 -12.36
CA VAL A 110 -22.04 -4.35 -11.63
C VAL A 110 -20.77 -3.53 -11.82
N ILE A 111 -20.51 -3.03 -13.03
CA ILE A 111 -19.29 -2.30 -13.38
C ILE A 111 -19.23 -1.01 -12.55
N GLN A 112 -20.31 -0.24 -12.54
CA GLN A 112 -20.41 1.03 -11.79
C GLN A 112 -20.44 0.88 -10.26
N ALA A 113 -20.61 -0.33 -9.72
CA ALA A 113 -20.86 -0.56 -8.29
C ALA A 113 -19.80 -1.44 -7.61
N GLU A 114 -19.19 -2.37 -8.34
CA GLU A 114 -18.29 -3.41 -7.81
C GLU A 114 -16.96 -3.53 -8.59
N LEU A 115 -16.80 -2.85 -9.73
CA LEU A 115 -15.54 -2.88 -10.51
C LEU A 115 -14.81 -1.54 -10.60
N GLU A 116 -15.54 -0.42 -10.61
CA GLU A 116 -15.03 0.84 -11.16
C GLU A 116 -14.54 0.67 -12.62
N ASP A 117 -13.69 1.60 -13.07
CA ASP A 117 -13.20 1.71 -14.44
C ASP A 117 -11.95 0.83 -14.64
N GLN A 118 -12.18 -0.49 -14.67
CA GLN A 118 -11.13 -1.51 -14.61
C GLN A 118 -11.34 -2.57 -15.69
N ILE A 119 -10.26 -2.93 -16.38
CA ILE A 119 -10.23 -4.07 -17.32
C ILE A 119 -9.55 -5.28 -16.67
N PRO A 120 -10.01 -6.50 -16.95
CA PRO A 120 -9.25 -7.69 -16.63
C PRO A 120 -7.95 -7.81 -17.43
N ALA A 121 -6.91 -8.35 -16.82
CA ALA A 121 -5.67 -8.68 -17.51
C ALA A 121 -5.88 -9.89 -18.45
N PRO A 122 -5.15 -9.97 -19.58
CA PRO A 122 -5.45 -10.97 -20.59
C PRO A 122 -5.26 -12.40 -20.06
N GLY A 123 -6.32 -13.20 -20.14
CA GLY A 123 -6.34 -14.57 -19.63
C GLY A 123 -6.67 -14.72 -18.14
N THR A 124 -6.77 -13.63 -17.36
CA THR A 124 -7.10 -13.68 -15.93
C THR A 124 -8.59 -13.92 -15.64
N GLY A 125 -9.26 -14.61 -16.55
CA GLY A 125 -10.31 -14.00 -17.37
C GLY A 125 -10.94 -12.71 -16.84
N THR A 126 -11.99 -12.79 -16.00
CA THR A 126 -12.96 -11.69 -15.73
C THR A 126 -13.96 -12.02 -14.59
N TYR A 127 -14.81 -11.06 -14.20
CA TYR A 127 -15.60 -10.97 -12.94
C TYR A 127 -17.00 -11.60 -13.03
N PRO A 128 -17.46 -12.43 -12.07
CA PRO A 128 -17.06 -12.42 -10.66
C PRO A 128 -16.15 -13.57 -10.28
N ASP A 129 -15.32 -14.07 -11.19
CA ASP A 129 -14.48 -15.24 -10.94
C ASP A 129 -13.02 -15.01 -11.38
N LEU A 130 -12.49 -13.79 -11.20
CA LEU A 130 -11.16 -13.37 -11.66
C LEU A 130 -10.01 -14.20 -11.07
N GLN A 131 -9.04 -14.45 -11.93
CA GLN A 131 -7.82 -15.18 -11.61
C GLN A 131 -6.72 -14.21 -11.14
N PRO A 132 -6.20 -14.35 -9.91
CA PRO A 132 -4.96 -13.68 -9.53
C PRO A 132 -3.80 -14.11 -10.44
N THR A 133 -2.79 -13.26 -10.53
CA THR A 133 -1.49 -13.58 -11.15
C THR A 133 -0.37 -12.94 -10.34
N LEU A 134 0.90 -13.24 -10.68
CA LEU A 134 2.06 -12.52 -10.14
C LEU A 134 2.10 -11.03 -10.54
N PHE A 135 1.22 -10.59 -11.45
CA PHE A 135 1.09 -9.21 -11.95
C PHE A 135 -0.16 -8.48 -11.39
N THR A 136 -1.19 -9.20 -10.94
CA THR A 136 -2.52 -8.64 -10.54
C THR A 136 -3.21 -9.47 -9.45
N TYR A 137 -3.54 -8.89 -8.28
CA TYR A 137 -4.09 -9.66 -7.15
C TYR A 137 -5.52 -10.19 -7.35
N ASN A 138 -6.33 -9.47 -8.10
CA ASN A 138 -7.73 -9.78 -8.39
C ASN A 138 -7.98 -9.87 -9.90
N GLY A 139 -6.93 -10.14 -10.69
CA GLY A 139 -6.97 -10.12 -12.16
C GLY A 139 -7.18 -8.74 -12.82
N LEU A 140 -7.47 -7.67 -12.08
CA LEU A 140 -7.83 -6.37 -12.67
C LEU A 140 -6.65 -5.39 -12.82
N VAL A 141 -6.73 -4.58 -13.88
CA VAL A 141 -5.85 -3.45 -14.20
C VAL A 141 -6.73 -2.23 -14.49
N PHE A 142 -6.36 -1.07 -13.96
CA PHE A 142 -7.08 0.19 -14.21
C PHE A 142 -6.95 0.64 -15.68
N SER A 143 -8.07 0.98 -16.34
CA SER A 143 -8.10 1.49 -17.73
C SER A 143 -9.48 2.10 -18.05
N PRO A 144 -9.55 3.27 -18.73
CA PRO A 144 -10.81 4.01 -18.90
C PRO A 144 -11.90 3.36 -19.80
N ASP A 145 -13.17 3.67 -19.49
CA ASP A 145 -14.38 2.84 -19.70
C ASP A 145 -14.76 2.49 -21.14
N THR A 146 -14.98 1.18 -21.38
CA THR A 146 -15.43 0.63 -22.67
C THR A 146 -16.42 -0.55 -22.60
N ASN A 147 -17.16 -0.77 -21.49
CA ASN A 147 -18.36 -1.64 -21.37
C ASN A 147 -18.39 -3.01 -22.15
N ASN A 148 -17.96 -4.14 -21.56
CA ASN A 148 -18.12 -5.50 -22.14
C ASN A 148 -18.12 -6.65 -21.07
N PRO A 149 -18.84 -7.81 -21.20
CA PRO A 149 -19.26 -8.61 -20.04
C PRO A 149 -19.38 -10.18 -20.20
N ASP A 150 -18.29 -10.98 -20.32
CA ASP A 150 -18.40 -12.46 -20.53
C ASP A 150 -17.46 -13.36 -19.64
N ASP A 151 -18.05 -13.95 -18.57
CA ASP A 151 -17.63 -14.18 -17.15
C ASP A 151 -16.55 -15.16 -16.54
N ASN A 152 -15.84 -16.08 -17.22
CA ASN A 152 -14.61 -16.78 -16.66
C ASN A 152 -14.69 -17.73 -15.37
N ASP A 153 -13.55 -18.21 -14.82
CA ASP A 153 -13.25 -18.99 -13.56
C ASP A 153 -11.78 -18.72 -13.04
N LEU A 154 -11.14 -19.45 -12.09
CA LEU A 154 -10.32 -18.89 -10.95
C LEU A 154 -8.75 -19.11 -10.71
N LEU A 155 -7.79 -19.38 -11.65
CA LEU A 155 -6.29 -19.12 -11.50
C LEU A 155 -5.35 -19.29 -12.77
N VAL A 156 -4.43 -18.34 -13.14
CA VAL A 156 -3.53 -18.41 -14.36
C VAL A 156 -2.08 -17.85 -14.25
N PRO A 157 -1.19 -18.22 -15.22
CA PRO A 157 0.01 -17.45 -15.61
C PRO A 157 -0.23 -15.97 -16.00
N PRO A 158 0.68 -15.04 -15.67
CA PRO A 158 0.56 -13.61 -15.99
C PRO A 158 0.81 -13.29 -17.48
N LYS A 159 -0.03 -12.41 -18.02
CA LYS A 159 0.08 -11.84 -19.37
C LYS A 159 -0.24 -10.35 -19.35
N ILE A 160 0.21 -9.62 -20.36
CA ILE A 160 -0.13 -8.21 -20.61
C ILE A 160 -0.55 -8.01 -22.07
N TYR A 161 -1.29 -6.95 -22.34
CA TYR A 161 -1.39 -6.43 -23.70
C TYR A 161 -0.06 -5.75 -24.09
N SER A 162 0.23 -5.68 -25.39
CA SER A 162 1.44 -5.02 -25.90
C SER A 162 1.44 -3.53 -25.56
N LEU A 163 2.63 -2.94 -25.35
CA LEU A 163 2.77 -1.54 -24.89
C LEU A 163 2.31 -0.48 -25.92
N ASP A 164 1.98 -0.90 -27.14
CA ASP A 164 1.38 -0.13 -28.22
C ASP A 164 -0.12 -0.42 -28.43
N THR A 165 -0.73 -1.30 -27.61
CA THR A 165 -2.17 -1.55 -27.62
C THR A 165 -2.92 -0.27 -27.21
N PRO A 166 -3.90 0.20 -28.01
CA PRO A 166 -4.70 1.38 -27.67
C PRO A 166 -5.75 1.07 -26.59
N VAL A 167 -6.41 2.12 -26.09
CA VAL A 167 -7.61 2.02 -25.23
C VAL A 167 -8.79 2.65 -25.99
N PRO A 168 -9.95 1.97 -26.19
CA PRO A 168 -10.25 0.55 -25.92
C PRO A 168 -9.19 -0.43 -26.41
N VAL A 169 -8.94 -1.45 -25.59
CA VAL A 169 -8.17 -2.63 -25.97
C VAL A 169 -8.93 -3.38 -27.07
N PRO A 170 -8.36 -3.58 -28.27
CA PRO A 170 -9.03 -4.33 -29.33
C PRO A 170 -9.23 -5.80 -28.97
N ALA A 171 -10.28 -6.43 -29.49
CA ALA A 171 -10.52 -7.87 -29.32
C ALA A 171 -9.42 -8.75 -29.96
N ASP A 172 -8.63 -8.18 -30.88
CA ASP A 172 -7.45 -8.75 -31.53
C ASP A 172 -6.13 -8.14 -31.01
N ALA A 173 -6.14 -7.51 -29.83
CA ALA A 173 -4.94 -6.95 -29.20
C ALA A 173 -3.82 -8.00 -29.04
N THR A 174 -2.58 -7.57 -29.26
CA THR A 174 -1.43 -8.48 -29.11
C THR A 174 -1.18 -8.73 -27.62
N VAL A 175 -1.37 -9.99 -27.20
CA VAL A 175 -1.09 -10.44 -25.84
C VAL A 175 0.34 -10.97 -25.76
N LEU A 176 1.08 -10.53 -24.74
CA LEU A 176 2.44 -10.95 -24.43
C LEU A 176 2.45 -11.70 -23.09
N ASP A 177 3.17 -12.82 -23.03
CA ASP A 177 3.46 -13.49 -21.76
C ASP A 177 4.39 -12.62 -20.90
N VAL A 178 4.13 -12.51 -19.60
CA VAL A 178 5.02 -11.81 -18.67
C VAL A 178 6.12 -12.78 -18.21
N PRO A 179 7.42 -12.50 -18.44
CA PRO A 179 8.49 -13.38 -18.00
C PRO A 179 8.56 -13.48 -16.47
N THR A 180 8.61 -14.70 -15.96
CA THR A 180 8.77 -15.01 -14.52
C THR A 180 10.10 -15.72 -14.21
N GLU A 181 10.92 -15.99 -15.23
CA GLU A 181 12.21 -16.68 -15.12
C GLU A 181 13.19 -15.89 -14.25
N GLY A 182 13.89 -16.57 -13.35
CA GLY A 182 14.80 -15.95 -12.37
C GLY A 182 14.10 -15.23 -11.21
N ILE A 183 12.76 -15.17 -11.21
CA ILE A 183 11.94 -14.57 -10.16
C ILE A 183 11.14 -15.65 -9.41
N SER A 184 10.45 -16.53 -10.13
CA SER A 184 9.74 -17.68 -9.57
C SER A 184 10.17 -19.01 -10.21
N VAL A 185 9.82 -20.12 -9.56
CA VAL A 185 10.07 -21.50 -10.00
C VAL A 185 9.22 -21.86 -11.22
N ASP A 186 7.99 -21.34 -11.28
CA ASP A 186 7.09 -21.42 -12.43
C ASP A 186 6.20 -20.16 -12.50
N SER A 187 5.42 -20.01 -13.58
CA SER A 187 4.59 -18.82 -13.84
C SER A 187 3.35 -18.67 -12.95
N THR A 188 3.07 -19.64 -12.07
CA THR A 188 1.87 -19.75 -11.22
C THR A 188 2.18 -19.91 -9.74
N THR A 189 3.44 -20.18 -9.39
CA THR A 189 3.98 -20.24 -8.03
C THR A 189 4.42 -18.85 -7.54
N LEU A 190 4.14 -18.53 -6.26
CA LEU A 190 4.71 -17.35 -5.61
C LEU A 190 6.24 -17.47 -5.54
N PRO A 191 6.97 -16.38 -5.78
CA PRO A 191 8.44 -16.42 -5.82
C PRO A 191 9.04 -16.68 -4.42
N THR A 192 10.30 -17.15 -4.37
CA THR A 192 10.99 -17.44 -3.08
C THR A 192 11.78 -16.24 -2.54
N GLY A 193 11.52 -15.85 -1.30
CA GLY A 193 12.14 -14.69 -0.63
C GLY A 193 13.66 -14.75 -0.43
N ILE A 194 14.25 -13.59 -0.11
CA ILE A 194 15.69 -13.44 0.20
C ILE A 194 16.04 -14.20 1.49
N LEU A 195 15.09 -14.25 2.44
CA LEU A 195 15.13 -15.14 3.60
C LEU A 195 14.31 -16.41 3.32
N PRO A 196 14.68 -17.58 3.90
CA PRO A 196 13.98 -18.86 3.69
C PRO A 196 12.53 -18.87 4.18
N GLU A 197 12.12 -17.87 4.97
CA GLU A 197 10.75 -17.64 5.48
C GLU A 197 10.08 -16.43 4.77
N GLY A 198 10.39 -16.19 3.49
CA GLY A 198 9.58 -15.33 2.59
C GLY A 198 9.90 -13.83 2.54
N GLY A 199 10.79 -13.31 3.38
CA GLY A 199 11.12 -11.87 3.40
C GLY A 199 11.92 -11.40 2.18
N TYR A 200 11.39 -10.42 1.43
CA TYR A 200 12.06 -9.75 0.30
C TYR A 200 12.66 -8.37 0.62
N LYS A 201 12.20 -7.71 1.69
CA LYS A 201 12.49 -6.29 1.90
C LYS A 201 13.90 -6.04 2.46
N THR A 202 14.90 -6.02 1.58
CA THR A 202 16.03 -5.09 1.75
C THR A 202 15.62 -3.73 1.20
N THR A 203 15.00 -2.90 2.05
CA THR A 203 14.76 -1.48 1.72
C THR A 203 16.08 -0.83 1.34
N SER A 204 16.13 -0.05 0.24
CA SER A 204 17.23 0.90 0.08
C SER A 204 17.13 1.92 1.21
N LEU A 205 18.01 1.75 2.19
CA LEU A 205 18.22 2.69 3.29
C LEU A 205 19.13 3.85 2.87
N ARG A 206 19.14 4.21 1.57
CA ARG A 206 19.90 5.29 0.94
C ARG A 206 19.02 6.09 -0.01
N GLY A 207 19.45 7.31 -0.34
CA GLY A 207 18.67 8.29 -1.09
C GLY A 207 17.65 9.04 -0.22
N LEU A 208 17.70 8.85 1.09
CA LEU A 208 16.61 9.22 2.00
C LEU A 208 16.46 10.73 2.24
N TYR A 209 17.36 11.53 1.66
CA TYR A 209 17.22 12.98 1.54
C TYR A 209 16.18 13.40 0.49
N PHE A 210 16.07 12.68 -0.65
CA PHE A 210 15.10 12.99 -1.71
C PHE A 210 13.78 12.26 -1.53
N SER A 211 13.82 11.03 -1.05
CA SER A 211 12.65 10.26 -0.64
C SER A 211 12.86 9.81 0.80
N ALA A 212 12.42 10.65 1.75
CA ALA A 212 12.39 10.32 3.19
C ALA A 212 11.94 8.87 3.37
N PRO A 213 12.61 8.09 4.24
CA PRO A 213 12.46 6.64 4.21
C PRO A 213 11.00 6.30 4.37
N TYR A 214 10.54 5.41 3.49
CA TYR A 214 9.21 4.88 3.64
C TYR A 214 9.16 3.92 4.84
N LEU A 215 9.04 4.55 6.01
CA LEU A 215 8.71 3.97 7.30
C LEU A 215 7.19 3.79 7.32
N HIS A 216 6.72 2.62 7.77
CA HIS A 216 5.31 2.25 7.93
C HIS A 216 4.65 2.97 9.12
N ASP A 217 5.03 4.24 9.32
CA ASP A 217 5.13 4.87 10.62
C ASP A 217 5.25 6.39 10.46
N GLY A 218 4.24 7.00 9.84
CA GLY A 218 4.00 8.44 10.00
C GLY A 218 3.88 8.84 11.49
N GLY A 219 3.60 7.88 12.37
CA GLY A 219 3.69 8.01 13.82
C GLY A 219 5.06 8.46 14.35
N ALA A 220 6.15 8.34 13.58
CA ALA A 220 7.48 8.89 13.90
C ALA A 220 7.70 10.36 13.49
N ALA A 221 6.73 11.01 12.82
CA ALA A 221 6.95 12.32 12.19
C ALA A 221 7.34 13.43 13.19
N VAL A 222 8.33 14.25 12.83
CA VAL A 222 8.76 15.44 13.58
C VAL A 222 8.96 16.62 12.64
N ARG A 223 8.47 17.81 13.01
CA ARG A 223 8.55 19.05 12.24
C ARG A 223 9.98 19.61 12.20
N ALA A 224 10.36 20.20 11.06
CA ALA A 224 11.61 20.94 10.94
C ALA A 224 11.72 22.02 12.03
N GLY A 225 12.86 22.04 12.75
CA GLY A 225 13.10 22.97 13.86
C GLY A 225 12.54 22.56 15.23
N SER A 226 11.80 21.44 15.34
CA SER A 226 11.37 20.92 16.66
C SER A 226 12.50 20.33 17.49
N LEU A 227 13.60 19.89 16.86
CA LEU A 227 14.80 19.40 17.52
C LEU A 227 15.98 20.35 17.29
N GLN A 228 16.75 20.61 18.34
CA GLN A 228 18.10 21.15 18.24
C GLN A 228 19.09 20.00 18.41
N VAL A 229 19.82 19.64 17.35
CA VAL A 229 20.87 18.63 17.39
C VAL A 229 22.22 19.29 17.65
N ASN A 230 23.01 18.71 18.55
CA ASN A 230 24.35 19.16 18.93
C ASN A 230 25.42 18.41 18.12
N SER A 231 26.64 18.95 18.10
CA SER A 231 27.77 18.38 17.35
C SER A 231 28.30 17.04 17.89
N ASP A 232 27.90 16.64 19.09
CA ASP A 232 28.18 15.33 19.70
C ASP A 232 27.07 14.29 19.41
N GLY A 233 26.08 14.66 18.59
CA GLY A 233 24.94 13.84 18.24
C GLY A 233 23.81 13.82 19.28
N SER A 234 23.97 14.42 20.45
CA SER A 234 22.87 14.65 21.40
C SER A 234 21.86 15.66 20.83
N PHE A 235 20.67 15.74 21.42
CA PHE A 235 19.63 16.66 20.96
C PHE A 235 18.71 17.13 22.10
N ASN A 236 18.08 18.28 21.89
CA ASN A 236 17.02 18.83 22.74
C ASN A 236 15.74 18.99 21.91
N ILE A 237 14.58 18.70 22.50
CA ILE A 237 13.28 19.10 21.93
C ILE A 237 13.07 20.58 22.27
N VAL A 238 13.08 21.44 21.26
CA VAL A 238 12.96 22.91 21.41
C VAL A 238 11.57 23.43 21.04
N ASP A 239 10.80 22.67 20.26
CA ASP A 239 9.37 22.90 20.05
C ASP A 239 8.60 21.56 20.07
N PRO A 240 8.00 21.17 21.21
CA PRO A 240 7.25 19.93 21.33
C PRO A 240 5.92 19.95 20.54
N THR A 241 5.46 21.11 20.04
CA THR A 241 4.21 21.20 19.26
C THR A 241 4.37 20.76 17.80
N GLY A 242 5.58 20.40 17.40
CA GLY A 242 5.90 19.78 16.11
C GLY A 242 6.22 18.29 16.18
N LEU A 243 6.01 17.64 17.33
CA LEU A 243 6.09 16.19 17.44
C LEU A 243 4.80 15.53 16.92
N GLY A 244 4.96 14.39 16.25
CA GLY A 244 3.86 13.53 15.80
C GLY A 244 3.16 13.99 14.54
N LEU A 245 2.25 13.15 14.05
CA LEU A 245 1.30 13.48 12.98
C LEU A 245 0.46 14.70 13.34
N THR A 246 0.20 14.93 14.63
CA THR A 246 -0.53 16.08 15.17
C THR A 246 0.23 17.40 14.97
N GLY A 247 1.57 17.38 15.07
CA GLY A 247 2.44 18.54 14.81
C GLY A 247 2.88 18.72 13.36
N THR A 248 2.59 17.76 12.48
CA THR A 248 3.09 17.71 11.09
C THR A 248 1.98 17.49 10.05
N LEU A 249 1.86 16.27 9.51
CA LEU A 249 1.11 15.97 8.29
C LEU A 249 -0.40 16.20 8.44
N SER A 250 -0.96 16.05 9.66
CA SER A 250 -2.38 16.35 9.92
C SER A 250 -2.73 17.84 9.80
N GLN A 251 -1.72 18.72 9.79
CA GLN A 251 -1.85 20.16 9.55
C GLN A 251 -1.34 20.58 8.15
N SER A 252 -1.07 19.61 7.26
CA SER A 252 -0.39 19.83 5.98
C SER A 252 1.02 20.44 6.11
N ILE A 253 1.68 20.24 7.24
CA ILE A 253 3.07 20.67 7.48
C ILE A 253 4.00 19.48 7.24
N PRO A 254 5.04 19.58 6.39
CA PRO A 254 5.94 18.48 6.12
C PRO A 254 6.75 18.07 7.37
N ALA A 255 7.00 16.78 7.49
CA ALA A 255 7.95 16.21 8.45
C ALA A 255 9.39 16.41 7.96
N ASP A 256 10.32 16.63 8.89
CA ASP A 256 11.75 16.68 8.62
C ASP A 256 12.34 15.25 8.62
N PRO A 257 13.02 14.81 7.55
CA PRO A 257 13.51 13.43 7.45
C PRO A 257 14.51 13.05 8.54
N ALA A 258 15.43 13.96 8.89
CA ALA A 258 16.47 13.72 9.89
C ALA A 258 15.90 13.62 11.32
N SER A 259 14.97 14.50 11.66
CA SER A 259 14.30 14.53 12.97
C SER A 259 13.32 13.37 13.14
N SER A 260 12.62 12.98 12.07
CA SER A 260 11.69 11.84 12.09
C SER A 260 12.43 10.50 12.16
N LEU A 261 13.56 10.36 11.44
CA LEU A 261 14.47 9.22 11.64
C LEU A 261 15.02 9.16 13.07
N ARG A 262 15.35 10.30 13.67
CA ARG A 262 15.78 10.36 15.07
C ARG A 262 14.68 9.91 16.03
N ALA A 263 13.42 10.24 15.74
CA ALA A 263 12.26 9.78 16.49
C ALA A 263 11.88 8.30 16.28
N LEU A 264 12.39 7.65 15.24
CA LEU A 264 12.37 6.19 15.12
C LEU A 264 13.47 5.55 15.98
N LEU A 265 14.68 6.10 15.93
CA LEU A 265 15.90 5.49 16.48
C LEU A 265 16.09 5.73 17.99
N ASP A 266 15.50 6.78 18.57
CA ASP A 266 15.66 7.16 19.98
C ASP A 266 14.41 6.86 20.83
N GLU A 267 14.57 6.04 21.87
CA GLU A 267 13.48 5.58 22.75
C GLU A 267 12.75 6.72 23.49
N GLU A 268 13.48 7.73 23.96
CA GLU A 268 12.91 8.83 24.75
C GLU A 268 12.14 9.82 23.86
N LEU A 269 12.68 10.10 22.67
CA LEU A 269 11.97 10.89 21.67
C LEU A 269 10.77 10.12 21.11
N ARG A 270 10.92 8.82 20.81
CA ARG A 270 9.82 7.96 20.34
C ARG A 270 8.67 7.96 21.33
N THR A 271 8.95 7.79 22.61
CA THR A 271 7.94 7.83 23.69
C THR A 271 7.16 9.15 23.69
N GLN A 272 7.83 10.29 23.46
CA GLN A 272 7.19 11.60 23.42
C GLN A 272 6.38 11.84 22.14
N VAL A 273 6.85 11.35 20.99
CA VAL A 273 6.11 11.42 19.72
C VAL A 273 4.84 10.54 19.78
N ILE A 274 4.94 9.32 20.33
CA ILE A 274 3.77 8.46 20.60
C ILE A 274 2.77 9.16 21.51
N ALA A 275 3.22 9.83 22.58
CA ALA A 275 2.34 10.60 23.46
C ALA A 275 1.64 11.76 22.73
N ALA A 276 2.34 12.46 21.83
CA ALA A 276 1.78 13.53 21.01
C ALA A 276 0.73 13.03 19.99
N ASN A 277 0.86 11.81 19.47
CA ASN A 277 -0.16 11.19 18.63
C ASN A 277 -1.35 10.67 19.46
N LYS A 278 -1.10 9.99 20.59
CA LYS A 278 -2.13 9.45 21.50
C LYS A 278 -3.04 10.52 22.12
N ALA A 279 -2.56 11.76 22.20
CA ALA A 279 -3.37 12.92 22.58
C ALA A 279 -4.50 13.25 21.57
N ASN A 280 -4.48 12.68 20.36
CA ASN A 280 -5.54 12.82 19.36
C ASN A 280 -6.36 11.52 19.21
N PRO A 281 -7.61 11.46 19.70
CA PRO A 281 -8.48 10.28 19.61
C PRO A 281 -8.82 9.83 18.18
N ALA A 282 -8.59 10.64 17.15
CA ALA A 282 -8.75 10.23 15.75
C ALA A 282 -7.56 9.39 15.26
N LEU A 283 -6.33 9.68 15.71
CA LEU A 283 -5.16 8.87 15.36
C LEU A 283 -5.19 7.52 16.08
N VAL A 284 -5.52 7.51 17.37
CA VAL A 284 -5.70 6.26 18.15
C VAL A 284 -6.77 5.35 17.54
N ARG A 285 -7.84 5.93 16.96
CA ARG A 285 -8.91 5.15 16.31
C ARG A 285 -8.51 4.53 14.98
N SER A 286 -7.59 5.16 14.25
CA SER A 286 -6.97 4.62 13.03
C SER A 286 -5.59 4.03 13.32
N ASN A 287 -5.29 3.60 14.56
CA ASN A 287 -3.99 2.99 14.94
C ASN A 287 -2.70 3.78 14.61
N LEU A 288 -2.81 5.03 14.12
CA LEU A 288 -1.72 5.90 13.66
C LEU A 288 -1.03 6.62 14.84
N ASP A 289 -0.81 5.91 15.94
CA ASP A 289 -0.23 6.48 17.16
C ASP A 289 1.29 6.29 17.28
N GLY A 290 1.89 5.46 16.42
CA GLY A 290 3.33 5.17 16.41
C GLY A 290 3.77 4.08 17.40
N THR A 291 2.85 3.27 17.94
CA THR A 291 3.23 2.02 18.63
C THR A 291 3.71 0.94 17.66
N GLY A 292 4.38 -0.11 18.16
CA GLY A 292 4.85 -1.25 17.36
C GLY A 292 6.34 -1.25 16.97
N HIS A 293 7.08 -0.15 17.21
CA HIS A 293 8.54 -0.11 17.03
C HIS A 293 9.27 -0.28 18.37
N GLU A 294 10.18 -1.27 18.45
CA GLU A 294 10.92 -1.63 19.68
C GLU A 294 12.46 -1.69 19.47
N PHE A 295 12.96 -1.25 18.32
CA PHE A 295 14.36 -1.43 17.90
C PHE A 295 15.16 -0.11 17.89
N TYR A 296 15.61 0.31 19.08
CA TYR A 296 16.32 1.57 19.28
C TYR A 296 17.85 1.47 19.05
N VAL A 297 18.47 2.61 18.72
CA VAL A 297 19.91 2.75 18.49
C VAL A 297 20.51 3.74 19.49
N GLY A 298 21.66 3.39 20.07
CA GLY A 298 22.39 4.24 21.01
C GLY A 298 22.71 5.63 20.42
N ARG A 299 22.52 6.68 21.24
CA ARG A 299 22.66 8.10 20.84
C ARG A 299 24.01 8.40 20.17
N GLU A 300 25.06 7.69 20.57
CA GLU A 300 26.41 7.81 20.02
C GLU A 300 26.56 7.34 18.56
N LYS A 301 25.55 6.63 18.02
CA LYS A 301 25.50 6.14 16.63
C LYS A 301 24.36 6.75 15.81
N GLN A 302 23.36 7.35 16.45
CA GLN A 302 22.16 7.86 15.76
C GLN A 302 22.51 8.86 14.66
N THR A 303 23.44 9.80 14.91
CA THR A 303 23.78 10.84 13.92
C THR A 303 24.52 10.26 12.72
N ASP A 304 25.50 9.38 12.92
CA ASP A 304 26.23 8.72 11.82
C ASP A 304 25.32 7.80 11.01
N LEU A 305 24.41 7.07 11.69
CA LEU A 305 23.39 6.27 11.02
C LEU A 305 22.44 7.17 10.21
N ILE A 306 21.89 8.25 10.78
CA ILE A 306 21.02 9.18 10.04
C ILE A 306 21.75 9.80 8.84
N ASN A 307 23.03 10.13 8.96
CA ASN A 307 23.83 10.65 7.84
C ASN A 307 24.03 9.60 6.73
N PHE A 308 24.35 8.35 7.10
CA PHE A 308 24.43 7.23 6.15
C PHE A 308 23.07 6.92 5.50
N LEU A 309 21.99 7.05 6.25
CA LEU A 309 20.62 6.87 5.75
C LEU A 309 20.26 7.94 4.70
N LEU A 310 20.54 9.21 4.99
CA LEU A 310 20.27 10.33 4.09
C LEU A 310 21.24 10.42 2.90
N ALA A 311 22.37 9.70 2.93
CA ALA A 311 23.38 9.68 1.87
C ALA A 311 22.83 9.17 0.53
N LEU A 312 23.42 9.64 -0.57
CA LEU A 312 23.01 9.32 -1.94
C LEU A 312 23.78 8.16 -2.57
N ASP A 313 24.94 7.80 -2.00
CA ASP A 313 25.91 6.85 -2.56
C ASP A 313 26.69 6.11 -1.45
N ASP A 314 27.76 5.39 -1.83
CA ASP A 314 28.66 4.64 -0.94
C ASP A 314 29.77 5.48 -0.28
N ASP A 315 29.95 6.76 -0.63
CA ASP A 315 31.10 7.58 -0.25
C ASP A 315 30.70 9.04 0.09
N PRO A 316 29.77 9.23 1.07
CA PRO A 316 29.16 10.52 1.34
C PRO A 316 30.19 11.59 1.73
N GLY A 317 30.41 12.54 0.82
CA GLY A 317 31.36 13.64 0.97
C GLY A 317 32.43 13.70 -0.12
N ARG A 318 32.51 12.74 -1.05
CA ARG A 318 33.35 12.87 -2.26
C ARG A 318 32.67 13.65 -3.38
N PHE A 319 32.98 14.95 -3.44
CA PHE A 319 32.81 15.81 -4.61
C PHE A 319 34.17 16.42 -5.01
#